data_AF-A0A2G9M7V9-F1
#
_entry.id   AF-A0A2G9M7V9-F1
#
_cell.length_a   1.000
_cell.length_b   1.000
_cell.length_c   1.000
_cell.angle_alpha   90.00
_cell.angle_beta   90.00
_cell.angle_gamma   90.00
#
_symmetry.space_group_name_H-M   'P 1'
#
loop_
_entity.id
_entity.type
_entity.pdbx_description
1 polymer ?
#
loop_
_entity_poly.entity_id
_entity_poly.type
_entity_poly.pdbx_seq_one_letter_code
_entity_poly.pdbx_strand_id
1 'polypeptide(L)' 'MGSNKHPARKARLVKRSRQTRWAPFWTVPKKYGKGRRVHPGRHTAVKRNWRRRKLKV' A
#
# COMPACT_ATOMS: atom_id res chain seq x y z
N MET A 1 -9.79 -11.48 -16.27
CA MET A 1 -10.34 -10.70 -15.12
C MET A 1 -11.84 -10.75 -15.24
N GLY A 2 -12.58 -11.27 -14.26
CA GLY A 2 -14.05 -11.25 -14.32
C GLY A 2 -14.56 -9.82 -14.45
N SER A 3 -15.34 -9.53 -15.49
CA SER A 3 -15.89 -8.20 -15.79
C SER A 3 -16.89 -7.79 -14.70
N ASN A 4 -17.78 -8.70 -14.32
CA ASN A 4 -18.84 -8.47 -13.34
C ASN A 4 -18.34 -8.80 -11.92
N LYS A 5 -18.22 -7.78 -11.08
CA LYS A 5 -17.85 -7.91 -9.66
C LYS A 5 -18.87 -7.18 -8.81
N HIS A 6 -19.31 -7.81 -7.72
CA HIS A 6 -20.15 -7.17 -6.72
C HIS A 6 -19.53 -5.84 -6.24
N PRO A 7 -20.31 -4.74 -6.06
CA PRO A 7 -19.79 -3.43 -5.69
C PRO A 7 -18.90 -3.45 -4.44
N ALA A 8 -19.29 -4.19 -3.40
CA ALA A 8 -18.48 -4.35 -2.18
C ALA A 8 -17.10 -4.96 -2.47
N ARG A 9 -17.03 -5.95 -3.37
CA ARG A 9 -15.77 -6.57 -3.79
C ARG A 9 -14.91 -5.57 -4.55
N LYS A 10 -15.51 -4.76 -5.44
CA LYS A 10 -14.82 -3.69 -6.18
C LYS A 10 -14.21 -2.66 -5.23
N ALA A 11 -14.95 -2.20 -4.22
CA ALA A 11 -14.45 -1.26 -3.21
C ALA A 11 -13.26 -1.83 -2.41
N ARG A 12 -13.34 -3.09 -1.97
CA ARG A 12 -12.23 -3.78 -1.28
C ARG A 12 -10.99 -3.88 -2.19
N LEU A 13 -11.15 -4.25 -3.45
CA LEU A 13 -10.04 -4.34 -4.41
C LEU A 13 -9.38 -2.98 -4.66
N VAL A 14 -10.16 -1.90 -4.81
CA VAL A 14 -9.63 -0.54 -4.95
C VAL A 14 -8.82 -0.12 -3.72
N LYS A 15 -9.32 -0.35 -2.51
CA LYS A 15 -8.59 -0.09 -1.26
C LYS A 15 -7.26 -0.85 -1.23
N ARG A 16 -7.26 -2.14 -1.56
CA ARG A 16 -6.05 -2.98 -1.61
C ARG A 16 -5.06 -2.54 -2.69
N SER A 17 -5.55 -2.02 -3.82
CA SER A 17 -4.70 -1.47 -4.88
C SER A 17 -3.95 -0.22 -4.40
N ARG A 18 -4.63 0.70 -3.72
CA ARG A 18 -4.03 1.92 -3.16
C ARG A 18 -2.96 1.62 -2.10
N GLN A 19 -3.13 0.54 -1.33
CA GLN A 19 -2.17 0.08 -0.30
C GLN A 19 -0.88 -0.55 -0.86
N THR A 20 -0.69 -0.63 -2.18
CA THR A 20 0.55 -1.20 -2.75
C THR A 20 1.71 -0.19 -2.80
N ARG A 21 1.41 1.10 -2.69
CA ARG A 21 2.36 2.21 -2.76
C ARG A 21 3.19 2.31 -1.47
N TRP A 22 4.38 2.88 -1.56
CA TRP A 22 5.18 3.22 -0.38
C TRP A 22 4.55 4.37 0.39
N ALA A 23 4.93 4.48 1.66
CA ALA A 23 4.70 5.70 2.41
C ALA A 23 5.31 6.89 1.65
N PRO A 24 4.67 8.07 1.67
CA PRO A 24 5.21 9.25 1.01
C PRO A 24 6.54 9.69 1.62
N PHE A 25 7.46 10.22 0.80
CA PHE A 25 8.77 10.68 1.30
C PHE A 25 8.64 11.74 2.41
N TRP A 26 7.67 12.66 2.30
CA TRP A 26 7.44 13.70 3.31
C TRP A 26 7.07 13.17 4.70
N THR A 27 6.69 11.89 4.82
CA THR A 27 6.44 11.26 6.13
C THR A 27 7.72 10.88 6.85
N VAL A 28 8.86 10.77 6.16
CA VAL A 28 10.16 10.45 6.75
C VAL A 28 10.59 11.52 7.75
N PRO A 29 10.61 12.83 7.41
CA PRO A 29 10.95 13.87 8.38
C PRO A 29 9.99 13.93 9.57
N LYS A 30 8.69 13.66 9.36
CA LYS A 30 7.68 13.70 10.44
C LYS A 30 7.87 12.58 11.46
N LYS A 31 8.27 11.38 11.01
CA LYS A 31 8.45 10.23 11.89
C LYS A 31 9.84 10.15 12.52
N TYR A 32 10.87 10.47 11.76
CA TYR A 32 12.27 10.24 12.16
C TYR A 32 13.03 11.53 12.49
N GLY A 33 12.43 12.70 12.27
CA GLY A 33 13.09 13.99 12.39
C GLY A 33 13.79 14.43 11.10
N LYS A 34 14.17 15.70 11.05
CA LYS A 34 14.85 16.31 9.90
C LYS A 34 16.27 15.72 9.74
N GLY A 35 16.74 15.59 8.50
CA GLY A 35 18.12 15.16 8.19
C GLY A 35 18.37 13.64 8.16
N ARG A 36 17.40 12.81 8.57
CA ARG A 36 17.54 11.34 8.50
C ARG A 36 17.33 10.84 7.07
N ARG A 37 18.33 10.16 6.50
CA ARG A 37 18.27 9.50 5.18
C ARG A 37 17.60 8.11 5.25
N VAL A 38 16.37 8.06 5.74
CA VAL A 38 15.60 6.81 5.86
C VAL A 38 14.65 6.65 4.69
N HIS A 39 14.70 5.49 4.03
CA HIS A 39 13.77 5.19 2.94
C HIS A 39 12.35 4.92 3.48
N PRO A 40 11.27 5.49 2.89
CA PRO A 40 9.91 5.36 3.41
C PRO A 40 9.36 3.94 3.45
N GLY A 41 10.00 3.02 2.72
CA GLY A 41 9.76 1.58 2.83
C GLY A 41 9.94 1.05 4.26
N ARG A 42 10.77 1.68 5.11
CA ARG A 42 11.01 1.25 6.49
C ARG A 42 9.78 1.38 7.39
N HIS A 43 8.90 2.33 7.12
CA HIS A 43 7.65 2.52 7.88
C HIS A 43 6.39 2.36 7.04
N THR A 44 6.51 1.80 5.84
CA THR A 44 5.35 1.37 5.06
C THR A 44 4.76 0.12 5.72
N ALA A 45 3.64 0.25 6.41
CA ALA A 45 3.04 -0.86 7.17
C ALA A 45 2.52 -2.00 6.28
N VAL A 46 1.94 -1.65 5.12
CA VAL A 46 1.38 -2.62 4.19
C VAL A 46 1.97 -2.38 2.81
N LYS A 47 2.66 -3.38 2.27
CA LYS A 47 3.10 -3.44 0.87
C LYS A 47 2.84 -4.84 0.36
N ARG A 48 2.24 -4.96 -0.82
CA ARG A 48 1.84 -6.26 -1.38
C ARG A 48 2.42 -6.47 -2.76
N ASN A 49 2.95 -7.66 -2.99
CA ASN A 49 3.28 -8.17 -4.32
C ASN A 49 2.26 -9.25 -4.74
N TRP A 50 1.71 -9.13 -5.95
CA TRP A 50 0.68 -10.02 -6.48
C TRP A 50 1.16 -11.42 -6.86
N ARG A 51 2.48 -11.58 -7.11
CA ARG A 51 3.11 -12.88 -7.33
C ARG A 51 3.29 -13.63 -6.02
N ARG A 52 3.75 -12.93 -4.97
CA ARG A 52 4.10 -13.54 -3.67
C ARG A 52 2.90 -13.80 -2.76
N ARG A 53 1.96 -12.85 -2.64
CA ARG A 53 0.82 -12.97 -1.72
C ARG A 53 -0.51 -12.63 -2.40
N LYS A 54 -1.41 -13.61 -2.44
CA LYS A 54 -2.75 -13.47 -3.02
C LYS A 54 -3.71 -12.78 -2.05
N LEU A 55 -4.73 -12.13 -2.61
CA LEU A 55 -5.78 -11.42 -1.88
C LEU A 55 -6.92 -12.38 -1.56
N LYS A 56 -7.38 -12.41 -0.30
CA LYS A 56 -8.61 -13.10 0.13
C LYS A 56 -9.76 -12.07 0.14
N VAL A 57 -10.45 -11.87 -0.99
CA VAL A 57 -11.40 -10.75 -1.23
C VAL A 57 -12.61 -11.13 -2.06
#